data_AF-A0A3S1ADQ9-F1
#
_entry.id   AF-A0A3S1ADQ9-F1
#
_cell.length_a   1.000
_cell.length_b   1.000
_cell.length_c   1.000
_cell.angle_alpha   90.00
_cell.angle_beta   90.00
_cell.angle_gamma   90.00
#
_symmetry.space_group_name_H-M   'P 1'
#
loop_
_entity.id
_entity.type
_entity.pdbx_description
1 polymer ?
#
loop_
_entity_poly.entity_id
_entity_poly.type
_entity_poly.pdbx_seq_one_letter_code
_entity_poly.pdbx_strand_id
1 'polypeptide(L)'
;MSTYIIAIGGTGSKIAESIVHAAAMGIFINESNLEDLHILFVDPDTGNGNFQAANTAIQNYQKCTKAIGYDQSIHWMQTKIKEIKPGLLSPLDKDTTLKDIFKFKSDNNHKNIKHLFDVLYTKEEQVVDLKEGFRGRPSVGAAVMAQLSQYGTNQDSWTTFLDQIEAEHNANKSPKVFICGSIFGGTGASGFPTLGQMIAHDLGEEGRNILNNVKLGGLLMLPYFQFTSPTQKSNEKQIFSRSEEFLIKTEAALRYYREKDLRINSIYLLGVPNLASGGVFSTGGTSQRNPQHYLEFYGALAIRDFIFKKHPKEEQKVVLLSRQESGAVNWDDIPDKEDVRKKLINTTRFAFAWLSVIVPDIDEIKKLKKQRAAIWSLKFFNSIQEIEDDADNLNVITAWCKDYLQWIGYLHISSSNEMKLLNTHAFLDTDGQLKLDRKEFPNLVHNIQGVKIIPILEKLSSNYNSINPPRDKFVGLAKTLYFTIAQN
;
A
#
# COMPACT_ATOMS: atom_id res chain seq x y z
N MET A 1 -1.61 -1.72 19.88
CA MET A 1 -0.20 -2.01 19.52
C MET A 1 0.06 -1.37 18.17
N SER A 2 1.31 -1.08 17.81
CA SER A 2 1.61 -0.45 16.53
C SER A 2 2.52 -1.32 15.66
N THR A 3 2.25 -1.26 14.35
CA THR A 3 3.07 -1.85 13.31
C THR A 3 3.64 -0.74 12.42
N TYR A 4 4.97 -0.65 12.40
CA TYR A 4 5.72 0.31 11.61
C TYR A 4 6.13 -0.34 10.30
N ILE A 5 5.66 0.21 9.19
CA ILE A 5 5.81 -0.31 7.84
C ILE A 5 6.78 0.58 7.08
N ILE A 6 7.88 0.00 6.63
CA ILE A 6 8.89 0.68 5.81
C ILE A 6 8.69 0.24 4.36
N ALA A 7 8.11 1.14 3.56
CA ALA A 7 7.80 0.92 2.15
C ALA A 7 8.95 1.42 1.27
N ILE A 8 9.70 0.49 0.66
CA ILE A 8 10.92 0.78 -0.08
C ILE A 8 10.66 0.82 -1.59
N GLY A 9 10.97 1.96 -2.20
CA GLY A 9 10.87 2.17 -3.65
C GLY A 9 9.43 2.15 -4.18
N GLY A 10 9.28 2.25 -5.50
CA GLY A 10 7.97 2.21 -6.17
C GLY A 10 7.11 0.98 -5.81
N THR A 11 7.68 -0.24 -5.73
CA THR A 11 6.92 -1.43 -5.32
C THR A 11 6.47 -1.36 -3.87
N GLY A 12 7.32 -0.87 -2.95
CA GLY A 12 6.93 -0.63 -1.56
C GLY A 12 5.75 0.35 -1.48
N SER A 13 5.78 1.43 -2.27
CA SER A 13 4.68 2.40 -2.33
C SER A 13 3.35 1.78 -2.79
N LYS A 14 3.36 0.89 -3.80
CA LYS A 14 2.13 0.20 -4.24
C LYS A 14 1.58 -0.78 -3.21
N ILE A 15 2.48 -1.43 -2.45
CA ILE A 15 2.07 -2.25 -1.29
C ILE A 15 1.44 -1.35 -0.22
N ALA A 16 1.99 -0.17 0.05
CA ALA A 16 1.43 0.80 0.98
C ALA A 16 0.05 1.32 0.56
N GLU A 17 -0.16 1.62 -0.73
CA GLU A 17 -1.49 1.93 -1.29
C GLU A 17 -2.48 0.80 -1.00
N SER A 18 -2.08 -0.45 -1.24
CA SER A 18 -2.92 -1.63 -0.95
C SER A 18 -3.20 -1.82 0.55
N ILE A 19 -2.25 -1.49 1.43
CA ILE A 19 -2.46 -1.48 2.89
C ILE A 19 -3.54 -0.47 3.26
N VAL A 20 -3.54 0.72 2.67
CA VAL A 20 -4.54 1.77 2.97
C VAL A 20 -5.94 1.31 2.61
N HIS A 21 -6.13 0.73 1.42
CA HIS A 21 -7.43 0.19 1.03
C HIS A 21 -7.83 -1.03 1.88
N ALA A 22 -6.90 -1.92 2.23
CA ALA A 22 -7.16 -3.05 3.12
C ALA A 22 -7.54 -2.59 4.54
N ALA A 23 -6.89 -1.54 5.05
CA ALA A 23 -7.24 -0.91 6.32
C ALA A 23 -8.65 -0.31 6.28
N ALA A 24 -9.02 0.35 5.18
CA ALA A 24 -10.38 0.85 4.98
C ALA A 24 -11.44 -0.25 4.99
N MET A 25 -11.13 -1.45 4.50
CA MET A 25 -12.02 -2.61 4.58
C MET A 25 -12.10 -3.23 5.99
N GLY A 26 -11.21 -2.85 6.91
CA GLY A 26 -11.08 -3.46 8.24
C GLY A 26 -10.28 -4.77 8.25
N ILE A 27 -9.39 -4.99 7.27
CA ILE A 27 -8.54 -6.19 7.19
C ILE A 27 -7.56 -6.27 8.36
N PHE A 28 -7.23 -5.16 9.01
CA PHE A 28 -6.34 -5.15 10.20
C PHE A 28 -7.12 -5.05 11.52
N ILE A 29 -8.35 -5.58 11.55
CA ILE A 29 -9.20 -5.64 12.73
C ILE A 29 -9.58 -7.11 12.98
N ASN A 30 -9.28 -7.62 14.18
CA ASN A 30 -9.67 -8.97 14.61
C ASN A 30 -10.07 -9.00 16.09
N GLU A 31 -11.22 -9.61 16.43
CA GLU A 31 -11.68 -10.07 17.77
C GLU A 31 -11.34 -9.19 19.00
N SER A 32 -11.17 -7.86 18.84
CA SER A 32 -10.83 -6.79 19.83
C SER A 32 -9.44 -6.15 19.70
N ASN A 33 -8.59 -6.57 18.77
CA ASN A 33 -7.30 -5.92 18.52
C ASN A 33 -7.37 -4.96 17.32
N LEU A 34 -7.19 -3.68 17.60
CA LEU A 34 -6.96 -2.64 16.60
C LEU A 34 -5.46 -2.34 16.58
N GLU A 35 -4.81 -2.64 15.48
CA GLU A 35 -3.41 -2.30 15.26
C GLU A 35 -3.31 -0.92 14.61
N ASP A 36 -2.55 0.00 15.21
CA ASP A 36 -2.22 1.28 14.58
C ASP A 36 -1.11 1.02 13.54
N LEU A 37 -1.29 1.51 12.32
CA LEU A 37 -0.31 1.37 11.24
C LEU A 37 0.46 2.67 11.08
N HIS A 38 1.78 2.58 11.12
CA HIS A 38 2.69 3.69 10.91
C HIS A 38 3.46 3.45 9.62
N ILE A 39 3.37 4.34 8.63
CA ILE A 39 4.03 4.15 7.32
C ILE A 39 5.20 5.12 7.19
N LEU A 40 6.33 4.59 6.73
CA LEU A 40 7.52 5.32 6.34
C LEU A 40 7.89 4.92 4.91
N PHE A 41 7.87 5.88 3.99
CA PHE A 41 8.31 5.65 2.62
C PHE A 41 9.81 5.94 2.50
N VAL A 42 10.55 5.03 1.85
CA VAL A 42 11.98 5.18 1.57
C VAL A 42 12.25 4.97 0.09
N ASP A 43 12.58 6.05 -0.62
CA ASP A 43 12.94 6.02 -2.04
C ASP A 43 13.86 7.21 -2.33
N PRO A 44 14.99 7.04 -3.04
CA PRO A 44 15.73 8.17 -3.60
C PRO A 44 14.91 9.01 -4.58
N ASP A 45 13.93 8.43 -5.27
CA ASP A 45 13.09 9.14 -6.24
C ASP A 45 11.89 9.83 -5.58
N THR A 46 12.10 11.07 -5.14
CA THR A 46 11.04 11.97 -4.64
C THR A 46 9.93 12.27 -5.64
N GLY A 47 10.18 12.07 -6.95
CA GLY A 47 9.20 12.28 -8.00
C GLY A 47 8.33 11.07 -8.31
N ASN A 48 8.56 9.91 -7.69
CA ASN A 48 7.96 8.64 -8.06
C ASN A 48 6.41 8.70 -8.10
N GLY A 49 5.82 8.44 -9.27
CA GLY A 49 4.36 8.43 -9.45
C GLY A 49 3.62 7.43 -8.57
N ASN A 50 4.23 6.30 -8.22
CA ASN A 50 3.62 5.31 -7.31
C ASN A 50 3.59 5.83 -5.86
N PHE A 51 4.61 6.58 -5.43
CA PHE A 51 4.58 7.23 -4.12
C PHE A 51 3.48 8.29 -4.06
N GLN A 52 3.32 9.10 -5.12
CA GLN A 52 2.25 10.09 -5.19
C GLN A 52 0.85 9.45 -5.12
N ALA A 53 0.64 8.31 -5.80
CA ALA A 53 -0.61 7.55 -5.72
C ALA A 53 -0.88 7.05 -4.28
N ALA A 54 0.11 6.41 -3.65
CA ALA A 54 0.00 5.94 -2.26
C ALA A 54 -0.28 7.08 -1.27
N ASN A 55 0.43 8.22 -1.40
CA ASN A 55 0.21 9.40 -0.57
C ASN A 55 -1.20 9.98 -0.76
N THR A 56 -1.71 10.01 -2.01
CA THR A 56 -3.08 10.44 -2.29
C THR A 56 -4.11 9.53 -1.62
N ALA A 57 -3.92 8.21 -1.69
CA ALA A 57 -4.77 7.23 -1.01
C ALA A 57 -4.76 7.44 0.52
N ILE A 58 -3.58 7.67 1.14
CA ILE A 58 -3.45 7.99 2.57
C ILE A 58 -4.24 9.26 2.92
N GLN A 59 -4.10 10.32 2.14
CA GLN A 59 -4.82 11.58 2.40
C GLN A 59 -6.33 11.43 2.26
N ASN A 60 -6.80 10.73 1.23
CA ASN A 60 -8.23 10.42 1.04
C ASN A 60 -8.77 9.61 2.23
N TYR A 61 -8.02 8.59 2.65
CA TYR A 61 -8.34 7.77 3.82
C TYR A 61 -8.40 8.59 5.11
N GLN A 62 -7.40 9.43 5.39
CA GLN A 62 -7.35 10.25 6.60
C GLN A 62 -8.47 11.29 6.64
N LYS A 63 -8.83 11.91 5.50
CA LYS A 63 -9.99 12.81 5.41
C LYS A 63 -11.28 12.06 5.72
N CYS A 64 -11.47 10.87 5.15
CA CYS A 64 -12.66 10.07 5.35
C CYS A 64 -12.76 9.55 6.79
N THR A 65 -11.70 8.95 7.34
CA THR A 65 -11.65 8.51 8.75
C THR A 65 -11.92 9.64 9.74
N LYS A 66 -11.39 10.84 9.49
CA LYS A 66 -11.68 12.04 10.32
C LYS A 66 -13.17 12.42 10.29
N ALA A 67 -13.81 12.34 9.13
CA ALA A 67 -15.25 12.61 8.98
C ALA A 67 -16.11 11.53 9.65
N ILE A 68 -15.78 10.26 9.46
CA ILE A 68 -16.54 9.12 9.98
C ILE A 68 -16.38 8.98 11.51
N GLY A 69 -15.17 9.21 12.03
CA GLY A 69 -14.83 8.96 13.41
C GLY A 69 -14.83 7.46 13.76
N TYR A 70 -14.53 7.17 15.03
CA TYR A 70 -14.51 5.79 15.53
C TYR A 70 -15.92 5.26 15.76
N ASP A 71 -16.20 4.04 15.30
CA ASP A 71 -17.47 3.35 15.49
C ASP A 71 -17.28 1.82 15.47
N GLN A 72 -17.45 1.19 16.64
CA GLN A 72 -17.30 -0.26 16.81
C GLN A 72 -18.35 -1.09 16.07
N SER A 73 -19.47 -0.49 15.64
CA SER A 73 -20.52 -1.20 14.91
C SER A 73 -20.14 -1.55 13.47
N ILE A 74 -19.10 -0.90 12.93
CA ILE A 74 -18.64 -1.07 11.55
C ILE A 74 -17.14 -1.36 11.52
N HIS A 75 -16.67 -2.08 10.49
CA HIS A 75 -15.24 -2.29 10.26
C HIS A 75 -14.63 -1.26 9.31
N TRP A 76 -15.47 -0.57 8.53
CA TRP A 76 -15.04 0.41 7.56
C TRP A 76 -14.40 1.63 8.23
N MET A 77 -13.22 2.03 7.75
CA MET A 77 -12.51 3.24 8.20
C MET A 77 -12.07 3.25 9.68
N GLN A 78 -11.91 2.09 10.31
CA GLN A 78 -11.61 2.04 11.75
C GLN A 78 -10.12 1.90 12.09
N THR A 79 -9.28 1.39 11.17
CA THR A 79 -7.84 1.25 11.39
C THR A 79 -7.13 2.61 11.34
N LYS A 80 -6.31 2.95 12.35
CA LYS A 80 -5.55 4.21 12.30
C LYS A 80 -4.33 4.05 11.42
N ILE A 81 -4.16 4.95 10.45
CA ILE A 81 -2.97 5.04 9.61
C ILE A 81 -2.31 6.39 9.84
N LYS A 82 -1.04 6.37 10.22
CA LYS A 82 -0.22 7.56 10.43
C LYS A 82 1.02 7.46 9.58
N GLU A 83 1.44 8.57 9.00
CA GLU A 83 2.80 8.68 8.50
C GLU A 83 3.72 8.96 9.70
N ILE A 84 4.91 8.35 9.74
CA ILE A 84 5.90 8.64 10.80
C ILE A 84 6.26 10.13 10.74
N LYS A 85 6.50 10.60 9.52
CA LYS A 85 6.54 12.01 9.14
C LYS A 85 5.95 12.17 7.75
N PRO A 86 5.29 13.31 7.46
CA PRO A 86 4.79 13.57 6.12
C PRO A 86 5.89 13.50 5.08
N GLY A 87 5.64 12.76 4.00
CA GLY A 87 6.52 12.72 2.83
C GLY A 87 7.45 11.51 2.77
N LEU A 88 8.44 11.61 1.89
CA LEU A 88 9.38 10.55 1.55
C LEU A 88 10.72 10.78 2.25
N LEU A 89 11.26 9.73 2.87
CA LEU A 89 12.63 9.71 3.37
C LEU A 89 13.57 9.25 2.24
N SER A 90 14.28 10.19 1.62
CA SER A 90 15.29 9.85 0.58
C SER A 90 16.68 9.77 1.21
N PRO A 91 17.49 8.74 0.90
CA PRO A 91 18.90 8.67 1.30
C PRO A 91 19.81 9.70 0.61
N LEU A 92 19.27 10.49 -0.32
CA LEU A 92 20.01 11.43 -1.14
C LEU A 92 19.40 12.84 -1.06
N ASP A 93 20.27 13.84 -0.99
CA ASP A 93 19.94 15.21 -1.37
C ASP A 93 19.84 15.33 -2.90
N LYS A 94 19.22 16.41 -3.40
CA LYS A 94 19.08 16.66 -4.84
C LYS A 94 20.45 16.66 -5.55
N ASP A 95 20.51 16.02 -6.72
CA ASP A 95 21.64 16.01 -7.66
C ASP A 95 22.94 15.38 -7.11
N THR A 96 22.80 14.26 -6.39
CA THR A 96 23.91 13.55 -5.73
C THR A 96 24.40 12.34 -6.53
N THR A 97 25.71 12.29 -6.79
CA THR A 97 26.37 11.10 -7.39
C THR A 97 27.02 10.21 -6.32
N LEU A 98 27.37 8.97 -6.68
CA LEU A 98 28.09 8.07 -5.76
C LEU A 98 29.42 8.67 -5.28
N LYS A 99 30.12 9.39 -6.16
CA LYS A 99 31.37 10.07 -5.83
C LYS A 99 31.19 11.18 -4.77
N ASP A 100 30.04 11.84 -4.77
CA ASP A 100 29.71 12.89 -3.80
C ASP A 100 29.43 12.31 -2.42
N ILE A 101 28.70 11.19 -2.36
CA ILE A 101 28.35 10.50 -1.11
C ILE A 101 29.60 10.05 -0.36
N PHE A 102 30.55 9.45 -1.07
CA PHE A 102 31.82 9.03 -0.48
C PHE A 102 32.82 10.19 -0.33
N LYS A 103 32.40 11.44 -0.57
CA LYS A 103 33.18 12.67 -0.37
C LYS A 103 34.58 12.64 -1.01
N PHE A 104 34.72 12.00 -2.18
CA PHE A 104 36.01 11.89 -2.88
C PHE A 104 36.51 13.20 -3.54
N LYS A 105 35.92 14.34 -3.17
CA LYS A 105 36.13 15.61 -3.89
C LYS A 105 37.37 16.41 -3.48
N SER A 106 38.11 16.09 -2.41
CA SER A 106 39.23 17.00 -2.05
C SER A 106 40.34 16.50 -1.12
N ASP A 107 40.32 15.28 -0.57
CA ASP A 107 41.34 14.89 0.41
C ASP A 107 42.42 13.95 -0.19
N ASN A 108 43.59 14.51 -0.51
CA ASN A 108 44.76 13.76 -1.00
C ASN A 108 45.29 12.72 0.01
N ASN A 109 44.85 12.78 1.28
CA ASN A 109 45.28 11.87 2.33
C ASN A 109 44.68 10.45 2.25
N HIS A 110 43.67 10.23 1.39
CA HIS A 110 42.91 8.97 1.35
C HIS A 110 43.08 8.19 0.03
N LYS A 111 44.29 8.23 -0.55
CA LYS A 111 44.61 7.63 -1.85
C LYS A 111 44.23 6.14 -1.95
N ASN A 112 44.42 5.38 -0.88
CA ASN A 112 44.09 3.96 -0.85
C ASN A 112 42.57 3.69 -0.92
N ILE A 113 41.76 4.51 -0.24
CA ILE A 113 40.29 4.41 -0.28
C ILE A 113 39.77 4.80 -1.67
N LYS A 114 40.40 5.78 -2.32
CA LYS A 114 40.11 6.13 -3.71
C LYS A 114 40.43 5.01 -4.68
N HIS A 115 41.57 4.33 -4.51
CA HIS A 115 41.91 3.16 -5.33
C HIS A 115 40.93 2.01 -5.12
N LEU A 116 40.51 1.75 -3.88
CA LEU A 116 39.47 0.74 -3.60
C LEU A 116 38.14 1.09 -4.28
N PHE A 117 37.71 2.35 -4.19
CA PHE A 117 36.51 2.83 -4.87
C PHE A 117 36.59 2.69 -6.40
N ASP A 118 37.75 3.01 -6.99
CA ASP A 118 38.00 2.85 -8.42
C ASP A 118 38.05 1.39 -8.90
N VAL A 119 38.34 0.45 -7.99
CA VAL A 119 38.26 -1.00 -8.26
C VAL A 119 36.83 -1.50 -8.13
N LEU A 120 36.06 -1.00 -7.17
CA LEU A 120 34.71 -1.49 -6.86
C LEU A 120 33.62 -0.95 -7.80
N TYR A 121 33.81 0.25 -8.38
CA TYR A 121 32.80 0.92 -9.20
C TYR A 121 33.37 1.43 -10.52
N THR A 122 32.65 1.19 -11.62
CA THR A 122 33.04 1.71 -12.93
C THR A 122 32.91 3.23 -12.97
N LYS A 123 33.65 3.90 -13.87
CA LYS A 123 33.61 5.36 -13.97
C LYS A 123 32.21 5.91 -14.22
N GLU A 124 31.40 5.17 -14.97
CA GLU A 124 29.99 5.49 -15.22
C GLU A 124 29.14 5.39 -13.94
N GLU A 125 29.32 4.35 -13.12
CA GLU A 125 28.61 4.20 -11.83
C GLU A 125 28.97 5.30 -10.84
N GLN A 126 30.22 5.76 -10.87
CA GLN A 126 30.70 6.77 -9.94
C GLN A 126 30.03 8.14 -10.15
N VAL A 127 29.62 8.45 -11.39
CA VAL A 127 29.12 9.78 -11.78
C VAL A 127 27.65 9.79 -12.21
N VAL A 128 26.98 8.63 -12.22
CA VAL A 128 25.55 8.56 -12.56
C VAL A 128 24.72 9.30 -11.52
N ASP A 129 23.71 10.04 -11.98
CA ASP A 129 22.71 10.63 -11.11
C ASP A 129 21.81 9.55 -10.52
N LEU A 130 21.75 9.50 -9.18
CA LEU A 130 21.06 8.49 -8.38
C LEU A 130 19.65 8.92 -7.96
N LYS A 131 19.19 10.11 -8.37
CA LYS A 131 17.87 10.66 -8.03
C LYS A 131 16.71 9.80 -8.53
N GLU A 132 16.81 9.21 -9.72
CA GLU A 132 15.78 8.32 -10.29
C GLU A 132 15.96 6.85 -9.83
N GLY A 133 16.61 6.65 -8.67
CA GLY A 133 16.90 5.33 -8.12
C GLY A 133 18.17 4.68 -8.64
N PHE A 134 18.44 3.46 -8.15
CA PHE A 134 19.74 2.80 -8.34
C PHE A 134 19.87 2.01 -9.64
N ARG A 135 18.94 2.21 -10.61
CA ARG A 135 18.99 1.68 -11.98
C ARG A 135 19.34 0.19 -12.10
N GLY A 136 18.86 -0.62 -11.15
CA GLY A 136 19.10 -2.07 -11.12
C GLY A 136 20.51 -2.48 -10.67
N ARG A 137 21.21 -1.62 -9.91
CA ARG A 137 22.53 -1.88 -9.31
C ARG A 137 22.46 -1.91 -7.78
N PRO A 138 22.26 -3.09 -7.17
CA PRO A 138 22.09 -3.19 -5.72
C PRO A 138 23.31 -2.75 -4.89
N SER A 139 24.53 -2.93 -5.40
CA SER A 139 25.78 -2.54 -4.70
C SER A 139 25.85 -1.02 -4.46
N VAL A 140 25.60 -0.23 -5.51
CA VAL A 140 25.50 1.23 -5.44
C VAL A 140 24.39 1.64 -4.46
N GLY A 141 23.22 1.01 -4.58
CA GLY A 141 22.10 1.31 -3.70
C GLY A 141 22.36 0.99 -2.23
N ALA A 142 23.11 -0.08 -1.93
CA ALA A 142 23.39 -0.48 -0.56
C ALA A 142 24.31 0.53 0.13
N ALA A 143 25.32 1.01 -0.58
CA ALA A 143 26.21 2.08 -0.13
C ALA A 143 25.45 3.37 0.18
N VAL A 144 24.51 3.75 -0.71
CA VAL A 144 23.66 4.93 -0.54
C VAL A 144 22.73 4.78 0.66
N MET A 145 22.02 3.66 0.75
CA MET A 145 21.06 3.39 1.84
C MET A 145 21.73 3.32 3.21
N ALA A 146 22.97 2.84 3.30
CA ALA A 146 23.73 2.82 4.56
C ALA A 146 24.00 4.23 5.12
N GLN A 147 23.91 5.27 4.28
CA GLN A 147 24.08 6.67 4.68
C GLN A 147 22.77 7.33 5.12
N LEU A 148 21.64 6.61 5.06
CA LEU A 148 20.31 7.17 5.32
C LEU A 148 20.19 7.83 6.69
N SER A 149 20.74 7.21 7.73
CA SER A 149 20.69 7.73 9.11
C SER A 149 21.59 8.94 9.35
N GLN A 150 22.57 9.20 8.47
CA GLN A 150 23.55 10.28 8.63
C GLN A 150 23.28 11.46 7.69
N TYR A 151 22.79 11.19 6.47
CA TYR A 151 22.73 12.17 5.38
C TYR A 151 21.42 12.14 4.58
N GLY A 152 20.38 11.44 5.05
CA GLY A 152 19.08 11.46 4.36
C GLY A 152 18.48 12.86 4.20
N THR A 153 17.46 13.02 3.38
CA THR A 153 16.55 14.18 3.47
C THR A 153 15.47 13.85 4.48
N ASN A 154 14.91 14.84 5.19
CA ASN A 154 13.94 14.58 6.27
C ASN A 154 14.55 13.68 7.37
N GLN A 155 15.83 13.94 7.72
CA GLN A 155 16.73 13.06 8.50
C GLN A 155 16.15 12.57 9.83
N ASP A 156 15.37 13.41 10.49
CA ASP A 156 14.77 13.05 11.75
C ASP A 156 13.60 12.07 11.59
N SER A 157 13.21 11.67 10.37
CA SER A 157 12.24 10.59 10.15
C SER A 157 12.77 9.25 10.65
N TRP A 158 14.06 8.96 10.44
CA TRP A 158 14.66 7.71 10.95
C TRP A 158 14.75 7.72 12.47
N THR A 159 15.21 8.84 13.04
CA THR A 159 15.28 8.98 14.51
C THR A 159 13.89 8.95 15.13
N THR A 160 12.91 9.65 14.54
CA THR A 160 11.50 9.64 14.98
C THR A 160 10.92 8.23 14.92
N PHE A 161 11.22 7.46 13.87
CA PHE A 161 10.82 6.05 13.76
C PHE A 161 11.36 5.24 14.94
N LEU A 162 12.66 5.34 15.23
CA LEU A 162 13.28 4.64 16.35
C LEU A 162 12.74 5.11 17.71
N ASP A 163 12.55 6.43 17.90
CA ASP A 163 12.00 7.04 19.12
C ASP A 163 10.57 6.58 19.38
N GLN A 164 9.74 6.48 18.33
CA GLN A 164 8.36 5.98 18.46
C GLN A 164 8.33 4.50 18.89
N ILE A 165 9.21 3.66 18.34
CA ILE A 165 9.34 2.25 18.74
C ILE A 165 9.77 2.14 20.20
N GLU A 166 10.79 2.90 20.60
CA GLU A 166 11.28 2.91 21.98
C GLU A 166 10.21 3.41 22.95
N ALA A 167 9.47 4.46 22.60
CA ALA A 167 8.36 4.97 23.41
C ALA A 167 7.26 3.93 23.59
N GLU A 168 6.91 3.16 22.55
CA GLU A 168 5.97 2.05 22.67
C GLU A 168 6.50 0.91 23.55
N HIS A 169 7.78 0.56 23.38
CA HIS A 169 8.43 -0.44 24.21
C HIS A 169 8.40 -0.05 25.70
N ASN A 170 8.78 1.20 26.02
CA ASN A 170 8.76 1.75 27.37
C ASN A 170 7.34 1.80 27.97
N ALA A 171 6.31 1.87 27.12
CA ALA A 171 4.91 1.74 27.51
C ALA A 171 4.44 0.28 27.66
N ASN A 172 5.36 -0.69 27.76
CA ASN A 172 5.09 -2.14 27.83
C ASN A 172 4.26 -2.69 26.67
N LYS A 173 4.38 -2.09 25.48
CA LYS A 173 3.80 -2.64 24.24
C LYS A 173 4.83 -3.46 23.49
N SER A 174 4.36 -4.27 22.55
CA SER A 174 5.19 -5.05 21.63
C SER A 174 5.12 -4.43 20.23
N PRO A 175 5.94 -3.41 19.93
CA PRO A 175 5.99 -2.80 18.61
C PRO A 175 6.47 -3.82 17.57
N LYS A 176 5.94 -3.69 16.35
CA LYS A 176 6.31 -4.55 15.22
C LYS A 176 6.86 -3.69 14.10
N VAL A 177 7.89 -4.18 13.40
CA VAL A 177 8.47 -3.52 12.24
C VAL A 177 8.34 -4.45 11.04
N PHE A 178 7.86 -3.90 9.93
CA PHE A 178 7.66 -4.64 8.69
C PHE A 178 8.27 -3.89 7.50
N ILE A 179 9.21 -4.51 6.81
CA ILE A 179 9.89 -3.90 5.66
C ILE A 179 9.30 -4.48 4.37
N CYS A 180 8.91 -3.67 3.40
CA CYS A 180 8.41 -4.18 2.13
C CYS A 180 9.03 -3.50 0.91
N GLY A 181 9.35 -4.30 -0.11
CA GLY A 181 9.94 -3.82 -1.36
C GLY A 181 10.10 -4.93 -2.38
N SER A 182 10.62 -4.60 -3.56
CA SER A 182 10.91 -5.59 -4.62
C SER A 182 12.37 -6.02 -4.61
N ILE A 183 12.64 -7.31 -4.79
CA ILE A 183 14.00 -7.86 -4.92
C ILE A 183 14.65 -7.63 -6.29
N PHE A 184 13.85 -7.32 -7.30
CA PHE A 184 14.29 -7.17 -8.69
C PHE A 184 14.46 -5.71 -9.13
N GLY A 185 13.94 -4.76 -8.34
CA GLY A 185 14.15 -3.32 -8.55
C GLY A 185 15.42 -2.83 -7.86
N GLY A 186 16.05 -1.77 -8.39
CA GLY A 186 17.29 -1.21 -7.83
C GLY A 186 17.16 -0.79 -6.36
N THR A 187 16.16 0.04 -6.04
CA THR A 187 15.93 0.58 -4.68
C THR A 187 15.53 -0.50 -3.67
N GLY A 188 14.60 -1.39 -4.02
CA GLY A 188 14.13 -2.42 -3.11
C GLY A 188 15.20 -3.48 -2.82
N ALA A 189 15.93 -3.93 -3.84
CA ALA A 189 16.96 -4.96 -3.71
C ALA A 189 18.15 -4.52 -2.86
N SER A 190 18.46 -3.22 -2.86
CA SER A 190 19.49 -2.69 -1.97
C SER A 190 18.95 -2.31 -0.60
N GLY A 191 17.77 -1.69 -0.55
CA GLY A 191 17.21 -1.15 0.68
C GLY A 191 16.79 -2.23 1.66
N PHE A 192 16.17 -3.31 1.20
CA PHE A 192 15.63 -4.35 2.09
C PHE A 192 16.69 -4.96 3.04
N PRO A 193 17.81 -5.52 2.55
CA PRO A 193 18.83 -6.09 3.44
C PRO A 193 19.54 -5.03 4.27
N THR A 194 19.82 -3.85 3.69
CA THR A 194 20.56 -2.78 4.37
C THR A 194 19.75 -2.18 5.51
N LEU A 195 18.49 -1.82 5.27
CA LEU A 195 17.62 -1.28 6.31
C LEU A 195 17.32 -2.32 7.40
N GLY A 196 17.16 -3.60 7.03
CA GLY A 196 17.04 -4.68 8.02
C GLY A 196 18.22 -4.72 9.00
N GLN A 197 19.45 -4.61 8.49
CA GLN A 197 20.66 -4.55 9.33
C GLN A 197 20.75 -3.27 10.15
N MET A 198 20.41 -2.11 9.56
CA MET A 198 20.40 -0.83 10.28
C MET A 198 19.41 -0.85 11.46
N ILE A 199 18.21 -1.39 11.25
CA ILE A 199 17.20 -1.52 12.31
C ILE A 199 17.68 -2.47 13.40
N ALA A 200 18.27 -3.61 13.02
CA ALA A 200 18.80 -4.57 13.98
C ALA A 200 19.96 -4.00 14.80
N HIS A 201 20.82 -3.20 14.18
CA HIS A 201 21.89 -2.49 14.87
C HIS A 201 21.33 -1.41 15.83
N ASP A 202 20.50 -0.50 15.31
CA ASP A 202 20.01 0.66 16.07
C ASP A 202 19.06 0.27 17.22
N LEU A 203 18.33 -0.83 17.07
CA LEU A 203 17.48 -1.39 18.13
C LEU A 203 18.21 -2.46 18.97
N GLY A 204 19.38 -2.94 18.54
CA GLY A 204 20.17 -3.99 19.18
C GLY A 204 20.99 -3.48 20.36
N GLU A 205 21.87 -4.34 20.88
CA GLU A 205 22.70 -4.08 22.07
C GLU A 205 23.58 -2.83 21.95
N GLU A 206 24.08 -2.54 20.74
CA GLU A 206 24.93 -1.37 20.44
C GLU A 206 24.13 -0.07 20.30
N GLY A 207 22.81 -0.17 20.17
CA GLY A 207 21.89 0.96 20.06
C GLY A 207 20.99 1.07 21.28
N ARG A 208 19.67 0.91 21.08
CA ARG A 208 18.66 1.09 22.15
C ARG A 208 18.45 -0.14 23.03
N ASN A 209 19.00 -1.30 22.67
CA ASN A 209 18.88 -2.57 23.39
C ASN A 209 17.43 -3.04 23.61
N ILE A 210 16.57 -2.89 22.61
CA ILE A 210 15.15 -3.29 22.65
C ILE A 210 14.76 -4.30 21.57
N LEU A 211 15.68 -4.70 20.67
CA LEU A 211 15.41 -5.57 19.53
C LEU A 211 14.69 -6.87 19.91
N ASN A 212 15.04 -7.48 21.05
CA ASN A 212 14.42 -8.71 21.54
C ASN A 212 12.90 -8.57 21.80
N ASN A 213 12.42 -7.36 22.00
CA ASN A 213 11.01 -7.01 22.25
C ASN A 213 10.28 -6.53 20.99
N VAL A 214 11.00 -6.36 19.88
CA VAL A 214 10.48 -5.91 18.59
C VAL A 214 10.33 -7.12 17.67
N LYS A 215 9.16 -7.30 17.06
CA LYS A 215 8.99 -8.31 15.99
C LYS A 215 9.42 -7.68 14.66
N LEU A 216 10.40 -8.25 13.97
CA LEU A 216 10.86 -7.76 12.67
C LEU A 216 10.44 -8.73 11.55
N GLY A 217 9.66 -8.24 10.60
CA GLY A 217 9.22 -8.99 9.42
C GLY A 217 9.55 -8.24 8.14
N GLY A 218 9.42 -8.92 7.01
CA GLY A 218 9.47 -8.24 5.73
C GLY A 218 8.90 -9.02 4.56
N LEU A 219 8.56 -8.30 3.51
CA LEU A 219 8.02 -8.80 2.26
C LEU A 219 8.96 -8.41 1.11
N LEU A 220 9.41 -9.43 0.38
CA LEU A 220 10.13 -9.29 -0.87
C LEU A 220 9.22 -9.69 -2.03
N MET A 221 8.85 -8.70 -2.83
CA MET A 221 8.17 -8.94 -4.10
C MET A 221 9.20 -9.44 -5.12
N LEU A 222 9.03 -10.68 -5.55
CA LEU A 222 9.71 -11.28 -6.70
C LEU A 222 9.18 -10.64 -7.99
N PRO A 223 9.86 -10.80 -9.14
CA PRO A 223 9.39 -10.29 -10.42
C PRO A 223 7.92 -10.62 -10.67
N TYR A 224 7.12 -9.59 -10.98
CA TYR A 224 5.69 -9.73 -11.28
C TYR A 224 5.21 -8.90 -12.47
N PHE A 225 6.06 -8.00 -12.97
CA PHE A 225 5.83 -7.28 -14.21
C PHE A 225 7.12 -7.23 -15.05
N GLN A 226 6.94 -6.97 -16.34
CA GLN A 226 8.01 -6.69 -17.29
C GLN A 226 7.63 -5.50 -18.16
N PHE A 227 8.60 -4.72 -18.62
CA PHE A 227 8.37 -3.66 -19.60
C PHE A 227 9.04 -4.03 -20.91
N THR A 228 8.48 -3.55 -22.02
CA THR A 228 9.12 -3.66 -23.33
C THR A 228 10.24 -2.63 -23.40
N SER A 229 11.48 -3.10 -23.57
CA SER A 229 12.61 -2.20 -23.78
C SER A 229 12.36 -1.37 -25.06
N PRO A 230 12.62 -0.05 -25.08
CA PRO A 230 12.44 0.75 -26.29
C PRO A 230 13.19 0.13 -27.46
N THR A 231 12.51 -0.10 -28.58
CA THR A 231 13.10 -0.59 -29.83
C THR A 231 14.11 0.43 -30.35
N GLN A 232 15.41 0.22 -30.07
CA GLN A 232 16.61 0.72 -30.77
C GLN A 232 16.59 2.13 -31.42
N LYS A 233 15.83 3.09 -30.88
CA LYS A 233 15.82 4.49 -31.37
C LYS A 233 16.33 5.53 -30.37
N SER A 234 16.82 5.11 -29.21
CA SER A 234 17.67 5.96 -28.37
C SER A 234 19.13 5.61 -28.64
N ASN A 235 19.75 6.37 -29.54
CA ASN A 235 21.19 6.61 -29.44
C ASN A 235 21.42 7.25 -28.06
N GLU A 236 21.94 6.49 -27.10
CA GLU A 236 22.97 6.90 -26.13
C GLU A 236 23.09 5.90 -24.97
N LYS A 237 24.29 5.86 -24.39
CA LYS A 237 24.80 4.97 -23.34
C LYS A 237 24.09 5.15 -21.99
N GLN A 238 22.77 5.04 -21.91
CA GLN A 238 22.05 5.13 -20.64
C GLN A 238 21.92 3.74 -19.99
N ILE A 239 22.37 3.67 -18.73
CA ILE A 239 22.28 2.47 -17.89
C ILE A 239 20.83 2.32 -17.43
N PHE A 240 20.13 1.28 -17.90
CA PHE A 240 18.75 0.97 -17.51
C PHE A 240 18.62 -0.43 -16.91
N SER A 241 17.57 -0.62 -16.10
CA SER A 241 17.19 -1.97 -15.66
C SER A 241 16.47 -2.70 -16.78
N ARG A 242 17.04 -3.83 -17.20
CA ARG A 242 16.47 -4.74 -18.20
C ARG A 242 15.54 -5.75 -17.53
N SER A 243 14.30 -5.85 -18.02
CA SER A 243 13.30 -6.78 -17.48
C SER A 243 13.71 -8.24 -17.68
N GLU A 244 14.48 -8.52 -18.75
CA GLU A 244 15.03 -9.83 -19.08
C GLU A 244 16.03 -10.33 -18.01
N GLU A 245 16.66 -9.41 -17.28
CA GLU A 245 17.64 -9.74 -16.23
C GLU A 245 16.98 -9.93 -14.85
N PHE A 246 15.68 -9.64 -14.69
CA PHE A 246 15.02 -9.65 -13.38
C PHE A 246 15.11 -11.00 -12.66
N LEU A 247 14.92 -12.11 -13.37
CA LEU A 247 14.97 -13.44 -12.77
C LEU A 247 16.38 -13.79 -12.28
N ILE A 248 17.41 -13.56 -13.10
CA ILE A 248 18.81 -13.84 -12.75
C ILE A 248 19.27 -12.94 -11.58
N LYS A 249 18.91 -11.65 -11.60
CA LYS A 249 19.20 -10.73 -10.47
C LYS A 249 18.50 -11.15 -9.19
N THR A 250 17.26 -11.60 -9.29
CA THR A 250 16.49 -12.12 -8.15
C THR A 250 17.17 -13.35 -7.55
N GLU A 251 17.59 -14.31 -8.37
CA GLU A 251 18.28 -15.50 -7.91
C GLU A 251 19.59 -15.14 -7.17
N ALA A 252 20.41 -14.25 -7.76
CA ALA A 252 21.65 -13.80 -7.15
C ALA A 252 21.41 -13.09 -5.81
N ALA A 253 20.39 -12.23 -5.72
CA ALA A 253 20.01 -11.54 -4.50
C ALA A 253 19.53 -12.52 -3.41
N LEU A 254 18.69 -13.50 -3.75
CA LEU A 254 18.23 -14.51 -2.80
C LEU A 254 19.37 -15.37 -2.26
N ARG A 255 20.35 -15.74 -3.11
CA ARG A 255 21.55 -16.46 -2.66
C ARG A 255 22.34 -15.62 -1.65
N TYR A 256 22.54 -14.35 -1.93
CA TYR A 256 23.19 -13.41 -1.01
C TYR A 256 22.41 -13.26 0.32
N TYR A 257 21.08 -13.10 0.25
CA TYR A 257 20.23 -12.95 1.44
C TYR A 257 20.19 -14.21 2.31
N ARG A 258 20.32 -15.39 1.71
CA ARG A 258 20.41 -16.66 2.46
C ARG A 258 21.71 -16.76 3.25
N GLU A 259 22.80 -16.23 2.73
CA GLU A 259 24.12 -16.26 3.38
C GLU A 259 24.29 -15.17 4.44
N LYS A 260 23.46 -14.12 4.38
CA LYS A 260 23.45 -13.03 5.35
C LYS A 260 22.36 -13.23 6.39
N ASP A 261 22.72 -13.14 7.66
CA ASP A 261 21.71 -12.96 8.70
C ASP A 261 21.07 -11.58 8.54
N LEU A 262 19.89 -11.55 7.93
CA LEU A 262 19.11 -10.33 7.75
C LEU A 262 18.49 -9.84 9.07
N ARG A 263 18.57 -10.62 10.16
CA ARG A 263 17.96 -10.35 11.47
C ARG A 263 16.43 -10.19 11.42
N ILE A 264 15.79 -10.66 10.34
CA ILE A 264 14.34 -10.63 10.12
C ILE A 264 13.74 -11.97 10.54
N ASN A 265 12.74 -11.96 11.41
CA ASN A 265 12.08 -13.16 11.93
C ASN A 265 11.18 -13.85 10.89
N SER A 266 10.52 -13.08 10.03
CA SER A 266 9.58 -13.63 9.03
C SER A 266 9.72 -12.91 7.70
N ILE A 267 10.02 -13.68 6.65
CA ILE A 267 10.19 -13.18 5.28
C ILE A 267 9.08 -13.76 4.40
N TYR A 268 8.30 -12.90 3.79
CA TYR A 268 7.28 -13.26 2.82
C TYR A 268 7.86 -13.08 1.42
N LEU A 269 7.72 -14.09 0.56
CA LEU A 269 8.12 -13.99 -0.85
C LEU A 269 6.85 -14.11 -1.72
N LEU A 270 6.60 -13.07 -2.53
CA LEU A 270 5.44 -13.01 -3.42
C LEU A 270 5.89 -12.84 -4.86
N GLY A 271 5.43 -13.71 -5.76
CA GLY A 271 5.81 -13.67 -7.17
C GLY A 271 4.86 -14.45 -8.05
N VAL A 272 4.98 -14.26 -9.35
CA VAL A 272 4.23 -15.01 -10.36
C VAL A 272 5.18 -15.54 -11.43
N PRO A 273 4.91 -16.74 -11.97
CA PRO A 273 5.75 -17.30 -13.03
C PRO A 273 5.63 -16.49 -14.33
N ASN A 274 4.45 -15.94 -14.62
CA ASN A 274 4.18 -15.15 -15.81
C ASN A 274 4.09 -13.67 -15.45
N LEU A 275 5.08 -12.89 -15.86
CA LEU A 275 5.15 -11.46 -15.61
C LEU A 275 4.03 -10.73 -16.36
N ALA A 276 3.30 -9.86 -15.67
CA ALA A 276 2.36 -8.95 -16.32
C ALA A 276 3.13 -8.00 -17.24
N SER A 277 2.54 -7.60 -18.38
CA SER A 277 3.07 -6.49 -19.16
C SER A 277 2.85 -5.21 -18.37
N GLY A 278 3.88 -4.77 -17.63
CA GLY A 278 3.95 -3.41 -17.12
C GLY A 278 3.95 -2.48 -18.33
N GLY A 279 3.21 -1.38 -18.25
CA GLY A 279 2.94 -0.48 -19.38
C GLY A 279 4.19 0.17 -20.01
N VAL A 280 4.10 1.46 -20.35
CA VAL A 280 5.23 2.15 -20.97
C VAL A 280 6.39 2.24 -19.97
N PHE A 281 7.58 1.79 -20.37
CA PHE A 281 8.80 1.89 -19.57
C PHE A 281 9.07 3.35 -19.18
N SER A 282 9.32 3.58 -17.89
CA SER A 282 9.77 4.86 -17.35
C SER A 282 11.00 4.65 -16.48
N THR A 283 11.95 5.59 -16.55
CA THR A 283 13.20 5.56 -15.80
C THR A 283 13.05 6.05 -14.37
N GLY A 284 11.97 6.80 -14.08
CA GLY A 284 11.72 7.46 -12.80
C GLY A 284 10.69 8.59 -12.90
N GLY A 285 10.44 9.25 -11.77
CA GLY A 285 9.63 10.45 -11.66
C GLY A 285 8.13 10.21 -11.80
N THR A 286 7.40 11.27 -12.14
CA THR A 286 5.91 11.29 -12.14
C THR A 286 5.32 10.33 -13.16
N SER A 287 6.06 10.04 -14.23
CA SER A 287 5.68 9.10 -15.28
C SER A 287 5.80 7.63 -14.83
N GLN A 288 6.53 7.34 -13.75
CA GLN A 288 6.61 6.01 -13.17
C GLN A 288 5.34 5.69 -12.36
N ARG A 289 4.25 5.40 -13.07
CA ARG A 289 2.96 4.99 -12.52
C ARG A 289 2.56 3.64 -13.10
N ASN A 290 2.94 2.56 -12.41
CA ASN A 290 2.68 1.20 -12.88
C ASN A 290 1.21 0.85 -12.59
N PRO A 291 0.49 0.16 -13.50
CA PRO A 291 -0.84 -0.37 -13.21
C PRO A 291 -0.82 -1.24 -11.95
N GLN A 292 -1.80 -1.11 -11.06
CA GLN A 292 -1.94 -1.92 -9.83
C GLN A 292 -1.83 -3.41 -10.15
N HIS A 293 -1.37 -4.26 -9.24
CA HIS A 293 -1.30 -5.72 -9.46
C HIS A 293 -1.80 -6.47 -8.23
N TYR A 294 -2.54 -7.57 -8.40
CA TYR A 294 -3.15 -8.30 -7.27
C TYR A 294 -2.15 -8.73 -6.19
N LEU A 295 -0.90 -9.01 -6.55
CA LEU A 295 0.16 -9.32 -5.56
C LEU A 295 0.38 -8.19 -4.54
N GLU A 296 0.10 -6.94 -4.88
CA GLU A 296 0.18 -5.82 -3.93
C GLU A 296 -0.88 -5.95 -2.84
N PHE A 297 -2.08 -6.44 -3.18
CA PHE A 297 -3.10 -6.81 -2.20
C PHE A 297 -2.67 -8.01 -1.34
N TYR A 298 -2.03 -9.03 -1.94
CA TYR A 298 -1.39 -10.10 -1.15
C TYR A 298 -0.30 -9.56 -0.22
N GLY A 299 0.37 -8.48 -0.59
CA GLY A 299 1.31 -7.80 0.30
C GLY A 299 0.65 -7.23 1.55
N ALA A 300 -0.55 -6.65 1.42
CA ALA A 300 -1.36 -6.24 2.58
C ALA A 300 -1.81 -7.46 3.43
N LEU A 301 -2.16 -8.58 2.79
CA LEU A 301 -2.51 -9.82 3.49
C LEU A 301 -1.30 -10.46 4.21
N ALA A 302 -0.09 -10.33 3.66
CA ALA A 302 1.14 -10.76 4.33
C ALA A 302 1.38 -9.96 5.62
N ILE A 303 1.09 -8.66 5.61
CA ILE A 303 1.16 -7.82 6.81
C ILE A 303 0.09 -8.22 7.83
N ARG A 304 -1.13 -8.56 7.38
CA ARG A 304 -2.16 -9.11 8.27
C ARG A 304 -1.69 -10.40 8.94
N ASP A 305 -1.13 -11.33 8.17
CA ASP A 305 -0.56 -12.58 8.70
C ASP A 305 0.52 -12.28 9.75
N PHE A 306 1.42 -11.36 9.44
CA PHE A 306 2.48 -10.91 10.33
C PHE A 306 1.96 -10.26 11.62
N ILE A 307 0.88 -9.48 11.56
CA ILE A 307 0.29 -8.83 12.74
C ILE A 307 -0.38 -9.85 13.66
N PHE A 308 -1.20 -10.74 13.08
CA PHE A 308 -2.10 -11.58 13.87
C PHE A 308 -1.56 -12.98 14.17
N LYS A 309 -0.70 -13.55 13.34
CA LYS A 309 -0.16 -14.88 13.57
C LYS A 309 1.11 -14.81 14.42
N LYS A 310 1.15 -15.71 15.42
CA LYS A 310 2.37 -15.97 16.17
C LYS A 310 3.34 -16.71 15.26
N HIS A 311 4.53 -16.16 15.09
CA HIS A 311 5.65 -16.87 14.48
C HIS A 311 6.68 -17.10 15.59
N PRO A 312 7.25 -18.31 15.69
CA PRO A 312 8.34 -18.57 16.64
C PRO A 312 9.47 -17.55 16.43
N LYS A 313 10.02 -17.00 17.52
CA LYS A 313 11.12 -16.02 17.44
C LYS A 313 12.46 -16.67 17.06
N GLU A 314 12.61 -17.97 17.29
CA GLU A 314 13.89 -18.68 17.28
C GLU A 314 14.33 -19.17 15.90
N GLU A 315 13.44 -19.18 14.90
CA GLU A 315 13.77 -19.59 13.53
C GLU A 315 13.26 -18.56 12.51
N GLN A 316 14.14 -18.17 11.58
CA GLN A 316 13.74 -17.36 10.43
C GLN A 316 12.77 -18.16 9.57
N LYS A 317 11.53 -17.67 9.45
CA LYS A 317 10.50 -18.32 8.64
C LYS A 317 10.40 -17.67 7.26
N VAL A 318 10.49 -18.47 6.21
CA VAL A 318 10.09 -18.07 4.86
C VAL A 318 8.63 -18.49 4.64
N VAL A 319 7.76 -17.52 4.34
CA VAL A 319 6.35 -17.76 4.04
C VAL A 319 6.14 -17.68 2.53
N LEU A 320 5.59 -18.76 1.98
CA LEU A 320 5.23 -18.90 0.58
C LEU A 320 3.73 -19.18 0.48
N LEU A 321 3.14 -18.85 -0.66
CA LEU A 321 1.79 -19.26 -1.02
C LEU A 321 1.78 -19.84 -2.42
N SER A 322 0.88 -20.80 -2.64
CA SER A 322 0.60 -21.39 -3.94
C SER A 322 -0.87 -21.17 -4.27
N ARG A 323 -1.15 -21.03 -5.56
CA ARG A 323 -2.50 -20.98 -6.12
C ARG A 323 -2.95 -22.38 -6.55
N GLN A 324 -4.25 -22.63 -6.49
CA GLN A 324 -4.88 -23.85 -6.98
C GLN A 324 -4.72 -23.99 -8.50
N GLU A 325 -4.89 -22.89 -9.25
CA GLU A 325 -4.90 -22.90 -10.72
C GLU A 325 -3.84 -21.95 -11.31
N SER A 326 -3.16 -22.37 -12.37
CA SER A 326 -2.04 -21.61 -12.97
C SER A 326 -2.45 -20.36 -13.79
N GLY A 327 -3.73 -20.05 -13.91
CA GLY A 327 -4.21 -18.92 -14.75
C GLY A 327 -5.20 -18.00 -14.07
N ALA A 328 -5.66 -18.35 -12.86
CA ALA A 328 -6.66 -17.58 -12.14
C ALA A 328 -6.33 -17.50 -10.65
N VAL A 329 -6.84 -16.45 -10.01
CA VAL A 329 -6.84 -16.30 -8.55
C VAL A 329 -8.29 -16.26 -8.10
N ASN A 330 -8.68 -17.17 -7.23
CA ASN A 330 -10.04 -17.26 -6.70
C ASN A 330 -10.05 -17.15 -5.16
N TRP A 331 -11.24 -17.24 -4.56
CA TRP A 331 -11.39 -17.09 -3.11
C TRP A 331 -10.67 -18.16 -2.28
N ASP A 332 -10.41 -19.35 -2.83
CA ASP A 332 -9.66 -20.40 -2.14
C ASP A 332 -8.15 -20.12 -2.10
N ASP A 333 -7.65 -19.21 -2.93
CA ASP A 333 -6.27 -18.75 -2.94
C ASP A 333 -6.02 -17.58 -1.97
N ILE A 334 -7.05 -17.11 -1.26
CA ILE A 334 -6.97 -15.96 -0.35
C ILE A 334 -6.74 -16.43 1.10
N PRO A 335 -5.65 -16.00 1.77
CA PRO A 335 -5.46 -16.25 3.19
C PRO A 335 -6.62 -15.71 4.04
N ASP A 336 -7.04 -16.47 5.06
CA ASP A 336 -8.18 -16.13 5.93
C ASP A 336 -9.46 -15.80 5.14
N LYS A 337 -9.71 -16.56 4.05
CA LYS A 337 -10.70 -16.23 3.02
C LYS A 337 -12.07 -15.79 3.54
N GLU A 338 -12.62 -16.41 4.58
CA GLU A 338 -13.95 -16.08 5.07
C GLU A 338 -14.06 -14.63 5.58
N ASP A 339 -13.10 -14.17 6.38
CA ASP A 339 -13.07 -12.79 6.90
C ASP A 339 -12.72 -11.79 5.80
N VAL A 340 -11.71 -12.10 4.98
CA VAL A 340 -11.29 -11.23 3.87
C VAL A 340 -12.40 -11.07 2.84
N ARG A 341 -13.07 -12.16 2.47
CA ARG A 341 -14.20 -12.16 1.52
C ARG A 341 -15.35 -11.32 2.01
N LYS A 342 -15.78 -11.51 3.26
CA LYS A 342 -16.86 -10.72 3.86
C LYS A 342 -16.53 -9.22 3.84
N LYS A 343 -15.35 -8.85 4.34
CA LYS A 343 -14.92 -7.44 4.43
C LYS A 343 -14.76 -6.77 3.06
N LEU A 344 -14.18 -7.48 2.09
CA LEU A 344 -13.98 -6.97 0.73
C LEU A 344 -15.33 -6.78 0.01
N ILE A 345 -16.22 -7.78 0.06
CA ILE A 345 -17.54 -7.71 -0.57
C ILE A 345 -18.37 -6.57 0.03
N ASN A 346 -18.41 -6.46 1.36
CA ASN A 346 -19.19 -5.42 2.03
C ASN A 346 -18.70 -4.01 1.68
N THR A 347 -17.38 -3.82 1.69
CA THR A 347 -16.77 -2.54 1.31
C THR A 347 -17.02 -2.20 -0.16
N THR A 348 -16.93 -3.19 -1.06
CA THR A 348 -17.23 -3.01 -2.49
C THR A 348 -18.68 -2.65 -2.73
N ARG A 349 -19.62 -3.38 -2.12
CA ARG A 349 -21.05 -3.08 -2.20
C ARG A 349 -21.35 -1.69 -1.64
N PHE A 350 -20.74 -1.31 -0.52
CA PHE A 350 -20.90 0.02 0.04
C PHE A 350 -20.43 1.11 -0.93
N ALA A 351 -19.19 1.03 -1.43
CA ALA A 351 -18.65 2.01 -2.34
C ALA A 351 -19.47 2.11 -3.63
N PHE A 352 -19.90 0.99 -4.18
CA PHE A 352 -20.76 0.95 -5.37
C PHE A 352 -22.14 1.53 -5.10
N ALA A 353 -22.80 1.18 -3.99
CA ALA A 353 -24.11 1.75 -3.62
C ALA A 353 -24.02 3.26 -3.40
N TRP A 354 -22.94 3.73 -2.78
CA TRP A 354 -22.72 5.16 -2.57
C TRP A 354 -22.69 5.92 -3.91
N LEU A 355 -21.94 5.40 -4.88
CA LEU A 355 -21.72 6.06 -6.16
C LEU A 355 -22.86 5.87 -7.18
N SER A 356 -23.48 4.69 -7.22
CA SER A 356 -24.54 4.37 -8.19
C SER A 356 -25.94 4.70 -7.71
N VAL A 357 -26.13 4.94 -6.41
CA VAL A 357 -27.45 5.23 -5.82
C VAL A 357 -27.44 6.49 -4.98
N ILE A 358 -26.64 6.57 -3.92
CA ILE A 358 -26.72 7.70 -2.97
C ILE A 358 -26.41 9.03 -3.65
N VAL A 359 -25.30 9.12 -4.38
CA VAL A 359 -24.90 10.34 -5.09
C VAL A 359 -25.96 10.76 -6.13
N PRO A 360 -26.41 9.88 -7.06
CA PRO A 360 -27.49 10.21 -7.99
C PRO A 360 -28.81 10.62 -7.33
N ASP A 361 -29.24 9.94 -6.27
CA ASP A 361 -30.46 10.26 -5.53
C ASP A 361 -30.35 11.67 -4.89
N ILE A 362 -29.17 12.05 -4.39
CA ILE A 362 -28.92 13.40 -3.85
C ILE A 362 -28.95 14.46 -4.96
N ASP A 363 -28.35 14.18 -6.11
CA ASP A 363 -28.40 15.08 -7.27
C ASP A 363 -29.84 15.29 -7.76
N GLU A 364 -30.66 14.24 -7.74
CA GLU A 364 -32.09 14.32 -8.04
C GLU A 364 -32.86 15.14 -7.00
N ILE A 365 -32.60 14.95 -5.70
CA ILE A 365 -33.20 15.77 -4.63
C ILE A 365 -32.90 17.25 -4.85
N LYS A 366 -31.64 17.61 -5.15
CA LYS A 366 -31.21 18.99 -5.41
C LYS A 366 -31.88 19.56 -6.65
N LYS A 367 -31.92 18.78 -7.74
CA LYS A 367 -32.54 19.18 -9.01
C LYS A 367 -34.04 19.41 -8.89
N LEU A 368 -34.75 18.51 -8.21
CA LEU A 368 -36.21 18.58 -8.04
C LEU A 368 -36.64 19.47 -6.87
N LYS A 369 -35.70 19.92 -6.03
CA LYS A 369 -35.95 20.59 -4.75
C LYS A 369 -36.98 19.83 -3.89
N LYS A 370 -36.92 18.49 -3.93
CA LYS A 370 -37.88 17.61 -3.27
C LYS A 370 -37.15 16.48 -2.56
N GLN A 371 -36.97 16.61 -1.25
CA GLN A 371 -36.30 15.60 -0.43
C GLN A 371 -36.97 14.21 -0.52
N ARG A 372 -38.30 14.17 -0.66
CA ARG A 372 -39.05 12.91 -0.84
C ARG A 372 -38.75 12.16 -2.16
N ALA A 373 -37.94 12.72 -3.06
CA ALA A 373 -37.44 11.97 -4.23
C ALA A 373 -36.64 10.73 -3.80
N ALA A 374 -35.96 10.78 -2.66
CA ALA A 374 -35.36 9.61 -2.03
C ALA A 374 -35.85 9.45 -0.59
N ILE A 375 -36.75 8.50 -0.35
CA ILE A 375 -37.45 8.34 0.95
C ILE A 375 -36.46 8.13 2.11
N TRP A 376 -35.36 7.40 1.87
CA TRP A 376 -34.33 7.17 2.88
C TRP A 376 -33.73 8.47 3.42
N SER A 377 -33.70 9.55 2.63
CA SER A 377 -33.07 10.83 3.02
C SER A 377 -33.80 11.54 4.16
N LEU A 378 -35.11 11.29 4.32
CA LEU A 378 -35.94 11.89 5.37
C LEU A 378 -35.49 11.47 6.77
N LYS A 379 -34.74 10.38 6.89
CA LYS A 379 -34.25 9.89 8.18
C LYS A 379 -32.95 10.56 8.61
N PHE A 380 -32.14 11.02 7.66
CA PHE A 380 -30.79 11.54 7.92
C PHE A 380 -30.69 13.06 7.81
N PHE A 381 -31.65 13.71 7.16
CA PHE A 381 -31.67 15.16 6.95
C PHE A 381 -33.05 15.73 7.30
N ASN A 382 -33.09 16.85 8.01
CA ASN A 382 -34.32 17.56 8.34
C ASN A 382 -34.78 18.48 7.19
N SER A 383 -33.85 18.90 6.33
CA SER A 383 -34.14 19.80 5.21
C SER A 383 -33.15 19.61 4.07
N ILE A 384 -33.48 20.15 2.89
CA ILE A 384 -32.56 20.21 1.75
C ILE A 384 -31.35 21.09 2.06
N GLN A 385 -31.51 22.13 2.89
CA GLN A 385 -30.39 22.99 3.30
C GLN A 385 -29.31 22.18 4.04
N GLU A 386 -29.69 21.22 4.89
CA GLU A 386 -28.70 20.37 5.58
C GLU A 386 -27.89 19.49 4.61
N ILE A 387 -28.48 19.10 3.47
CA ILE A 387 -27.78 18.36 2.40
C ILE A 387 -26.73 19.25 1.73
N GLU A 388 -27.04 20.54 1.54
CA GLU A 388 -26.12 21.51 0.97
C GLU A 388 -25.00 21.87 1.96
N ASP A 389 -25.35 22.08 3.23
CA ASP A 389 -24.40 22.45 4.29
C ASP A 389 -23.42 21.30 4.62
N ASP A 390 -23.80 20.03 4.37
CA ASP A 390 -22.97 18.85 4.62
C ASP A 390 -22.26 18.32 3.35
N ALA A 391 -22.24 19.10 2.26
CA ALA A 391 -21.68 18.68 0.98
C ALA A 391 -20.20 18.26 1.06
N ASP A 392 -19.42 18.80 1.99
CA ASP A 392 -18.03 18.40 2.19
C ASP A 392 -17.89 16.93 2.60
N ASN A 393 -18.75 16.44 3.50
CA ASN A 393 -18.75 15.03 3.90
C ASN A 393 -19.18 14.12 2.74
N LEU A 394 -20.17 14.53 1.95
CA LEU A 394 -20.52 13.84 0.71
C LEU A 394 -19.32 13.73 -0.23
N ASN A 395 -18.61 14.84 -0.46
CA ASN A 395 -17.45 14.90 -1.37
C ASN A 395 -16.30 14.01 -0.88
N VAL A 396 -15.98 14.06 0.41
CA VAL A 396 -14.91 13.25 1.02
C VAL A 396 -15.20 11.76 0.88
N ILE A 397 -16.41 11.31 1.21
CA ILE A 397 -16.79 9.89 1.12
C ILE A 397 -16.84 9.46 -0.35
N THR A 398 -17.39 10.30 -1.23
CA THR A 398 -17.47 10.05 -2.68
C THR A 398 -16.09 9.90 -3.31
N ALA A 399 -15.13 10.77 -2.95
CA ALA A 399 -13.77 10.69 -3.45
C ALA A 399 -13.11 9.36 -3.07
N TRP A 400 -13.24 8.94 -1.80
CA TRP A 400 -12.73 7.64 -1.37
C TRP A 400 -13.42 6.46 -2.07
N CYS A 401 -14.75 6.49 -2.24
CA CYS A 401 -15.46 5.41 -2.93
C CYS A 401 -14.98 5.25 -4.39
N LYS A 402 -14.70 6.35 -5.08
CA LYS A 402 -14.18 6.33 -6.47
C LYS A 402 -12.78 5.72 -6.51
N ASP A 403 -11.91 6.22 -5.65
CA ASP A 403 -10.52 5.75 -5.51
C ASP A 403 -10.47 4.24 -5.21
N TYR A 404 -11.26 3.80 -4.23
CA TYR A 404 -11.37 2.39 -3.86
C TYR A 404 -11.89 1.49 -5.00
N LEU A 405 -13.00 1.85 -5.66
CA LEU A 405 -13.55 1.02 -6.74
C LEU A 405 -12.62 0.94 -7.94
N GLN A 406 -11.93 2.03 -8.25
CA GLN A 406 -10.94 2.06 -9.32
C GLN A 406 -9.74 1.18 -8.98
N TRP A 407 -9.21 1.28 -7.75
CA TRP A 407 -8.12 0.43 -7.26
C TRP A 407 -8.49 -1.06 -7.31
N ILE A 408 -9.61 -1.47 -6.69
CA ILE A 408 -10.00 -2.89 -6.65
C ILE A 408 -10.30 -3.43 -8.05
N GLY A 409 -10.87 -2.60 -8.92
CA GLY A 409 -11.11 -2.95 -10.31
C GLY A 409 -9.81 -3.17 -11.08
N TYR A 410 -8.82 -2.28 -10.95
CA TYR A 410 -7.52 -2.46 -11.60
C TYR A 410 -6.79 -3.70 -11.15
N LEU A 411 -6.87 -4.10 -9.86
CA LEU A 411 -6.27 -5.34 -9.38
C LEU A 411 -6.75 -6.59 -10.17
N HIS A 412 -7.97 -6.54 -10.72
CA HIS A 412 -8.54 -7.66 -11.46
C HIS A 412 -8.18 -7.68 -12.95
N ILE A 413 -7.94 -6.51 -13.58
CA ILE A 413 -7.78 -6.40 -15.04
C ILE A 413 -6.33 -6.20 -15.50
N SER A 414 -5.43 -5.81 -14.61
CA SER A 414 -4.06 -5.40 -14.95
C SER A 414 -3.04 -6.55 -15.01
N SER A 415 -3.45 -7.76 -14.65
CA SER A 415 -2.54 -8.88 -14.45
C SER A 415 -2.64 -9.90 -15.59
N SER A 416 -1.55 -10.62 -15.85
CA SER A 416 -1.51 -11.72 -16.81
C SER A 416 -2.45 -12.89 -16.43
N ASN A 417 -2.94 -12.91 -15.18
CA ASN A 417 -3.87 -13.91 -14.66
C ASN A 417 -5.22 -13.26 -14.37
N GLU A 418 -6.29 -14.05 -14.47
CA GLU A 418 -7.64 -13.55 -14.17
C GLU A 418 -7.89 -13.63 -12.66
N MET A 419 -7.97 -12.48 -11.98
CA MET A 419 -8.42 -12.46 -10.57
C MET A 419 -9.95 -12.48 -10.57
N LYS A 420 -10.55 -13.51 -9.96
CA LYS A 420 -12.00 -13.79 -9.98
C LYS A 420 -12.65 -13.58 -8.63
N LEU A 421 -12.25 -12.53 -7.89
CA LEU A 421 -12.87 -12.23 -6.60
C LEU A 421 -14.22 -11.51 -6.77
N LEU A 422 -14.28 -10.57 -7.71
CA LEU A 422 -15.43 -9.73 -8.04
C LEU A 422 -15.71 -9.75 -9.54
N ASN A 423 -16.95 -9.44 -9.92
CA ASN A 423 -17.34 -9.24 -11.30
C ASN A 423 -17.07 -7.79 -11.72
N THR A 424 -15.88 -7.52 -12.27
CA THR A 424 -15.49 -6.15 -12.64
C THR A 424 -16.33 -5.54 -13.75
N HIS A 425 -16.88 -6.34 -14.67
CA HIS A 425 -17.78 -5.83 -15.73
C HIS A 425 -19.06 -5.16 -15.20
N ALA A 426 -19.42 -5.43 -13.93
CA ALA A 426 -20.52 -4.77 -13.26
C ALA A 426 -20.21 -3.30 -12.92
N PHE A 427 -18.93 -2.93 -12.74
CA PHE A 427 -18.54 -1.61 -12.24
C PHE A 427 -17.35 -0.95 -12.96
N LEU A 428 -16.76 -1.60 -13.96
CA LEU A 428 -15.75 -1.06 -14.86
C LEU A 428 -16.15 -1.28 -16.32
N ASP A 429 -15.82 -0.32 -17.17
CA ASP A 429 -15.87 -0.48 -18.62
C ASP A 429 -14.54 -1.04 -19.20
N THR A 430 -14.49 -1.17 -20.53
CA THR A 430 -13.32 -1.68 -21.25
C THR A 430 -12.09 -0.77 -21.18
N ASP A 431 -12.30 0.51 -20.91
CA ASP A 431 -11.23 1.51 -20.79
C ASP A 431 -10.77 1.69 -19.32
N GLY A 432 -11.32 0.89 -18.41
CA GLY A 432 -11.01 0.93 -16.98
C GLY A 432 -11.63 2.12 -16.24
N GLN A 433 -12.67 2.75 -16.79
CA GLN A 433 -13.46 3.78 -16.11
C GLN A 433 -14.62 3.15 -15.33
N LEU A 434 -15.07 3.85 -14.28
CA LEU A 434 -16.17 3.37 -13.45
C LEU A 434 -17.50 3.39 -14.19
N LYS A 435 -18.16 2.24 -14.26
CA LYS A 435 -19.54 2.07 -14.73
C LYS A 435 -20.48 2.04 -13.53
N LEU A 436 -21.33 3.06 -13.37
CA LEU A 436 -22.16 3.24 -12.17
C LEU A 436 -23.66 3.03 -12.46
N ASP A 437 -24.05 1.85 -12.96
CA ASP A 437 -25.46 1.48 -13.11
C ASP A 437 -25.97 0.74 -11.85
N ARG A 438 -26.93 1.34 -11.14
CA ARG A 438 -27.53 0.73 -9.93
C ARG A 438 -28.11 -0.67 -10.15
N LYS A 439 -28.46 -1.04 -11.39
CA LYS A 439 -28.96 -2.38 -11.74
C LYS A 439 -27.89 -3.46 -11.60
N GLU A 440 -26.62 -3.09 -11.65
CA GLU A 440 -25.47 -4.00 -11.54
C GLU A 440 -25.11 -4.35 -10.10
N PHE A 441 -25.74 -3.70 -9.10
CA PHE A 441 -25.48 -3.98 -7.68
C PHE A 441 -25.56 -5.48 -7.30
N PRO A 442 -26.56 -6.26 -7.76
CA PRO A 442 -26.61 -7.70 -7.49
C PRO A 442 -25.51 -8.50 -8.18
N ASN A 443 -24.91 -7.95 -9.25
CA ASN A 443 -23.96 -8.65 -10.10
C ASN A 443 -22.51 -8.44 -9.69
N LEU A 444 -22.23 -7.64 -8.65
CA LEU A 444 -20.86 -7.28 -8.21
C LEU A 444 -20.00 -8.49 -7.78
N VAL A 445 -20.63 -9.59 -7.36
CA VAL A 445 -19.93 -10.79 -6.90
C VAL A 445 -20.44 -12.00 -7.66
N HIS A 446 -19.52 -12.80 -8.21
CA HIS A 446 -19.86 -14.06 -8.84
C HIS A 446 -20.53 -15.01 -7.83
N ASN A 447 -21.59 -15.71 -8.28
CA ASN A 447 -22.27 -16.77 -7.53
C ASN A 447 -22.95 -16.33 -6.21
N ILE A 448 -23.16 -15.03 -5.97
CA ILE A 448 -24.02 -14.53 -4.89
C ILE A 448 -25.25 -13.90 -5.50
N GLN A 449 -26.37 -14.63 -5.51
CA GLN A 449 -27.65 -14.14 -6.03
C GLN A 449 -28.56 -13.62 -4.91
N GLY A 450 -29.46 -12.71 -5.25
CA GLY A 450 -30.56 -12.29 -4.36
C GLY A 450 -30.31 -11.05 -3.51
N VAL A 451 -29.06 -10.58 -3.36
CA VAL A 451 -28.78 -9.31 -2.66
C VAL A 451 -29.13 -8.13 -3.56
N LYS A 452 -30.19 -7.40 -3.22
CA LYS A 452 -30.69 -6.24 -3.99
C LYS A 452 -30.51 -4.96 -3.18
N ILE A 453 -30.27 -3.85 -3.88
CA ILE A 453 -30.08 -2.55 -3.24
C ILE A 453 -31.37 -1.99 -2.60
N ILE A 454 -32.55 -2.26 -3.19
CA ILE A 454 -33.82 -1.71 -2.68
C ILE A 454 -34.11 -2.18 -1.24
N PRO A 455 -34.09 -3.49 -0.92
CA PRO A 455 -34.24 -3.95 0.47
C PRO A 455 -33.22 -3.38 1.46
N ILE A 456 -32.01 -3.07 0.98
CA ILE A 456 -30.96 -2.43 1.81
C ILE A 456 -31.37 -0.99 2.14
N LEU A 457 -31.85 -0.22 1.16
CA LEU A 457 -32.31 1.16 1.38
C LEU A 457 -33.53 1.22 2.32
N GLU A 458 -34.46 0.28 2.20
CA GLU A 458 -35.64 0.18 3.06
C GLU A 458 -35.28 -0.09 4.54
N LYS A 459 -34.20 -0.85 4.78
CA LYS A 459 -33.70 -1.16 6.13
C LYS A 459 -32.84 -0.05 6.76
N LEU A 460 -32.49 1.02 6.02
CA LEU A 460 -31.68 2.10 6.59
C LEU A 460 -32.35 2.75 7.81
N SER A 461 -33.67 2.96 7.74
CA SER A 461 -34.41 3.60 8.84
C SER A 461 -34.47 2.73 10.09
N SER A 462 -34.59 1.39 9.94
CA SER A 462 -34.60 0.47 11.08
C SER A 462 -33.21 0.32 11.71
N ASN A 463 -32.15 0.43 10.92
CA ASN A 463 -30.76 0.28 11.38
C ASN A 463 -30.11 1.58 11.85
N TYR A 464 -30.80 2.71 11.74
CA TYR A 464 -30.29 4.03 12.15
C TYR A 464 -29.79 4.06 13.61
N ASN A 465 -30.47 3.35 14.52
CA ASN A 465 -30.08 3.30 15.93
C ASN A 465 -28.99 2.26 16.24
N SER A 466 -28.59 1.45 15.25
CA SER A 466 -27.59 0.39 15.41
C SER A 466 -26.14 0.89 15.29
N ILE A 467 -25.95 2.13 14.84
CA ILE A 467 -24.64 2.78 14.73
C ILE A 467 -24.37 3.75 15.88
N ASN A 468 -23.11 4.06 16.14
CA ASN A 468 -22.74 5.09 17.12
C ASN A 468 -22.83 6.50 16.51
N PRO A 469 -23.10 7.54 17.31
CA PRO A 469 -23.07 8.92 16.85
C PRO A 469 -21.73 9.29 16.15
N PRO A 470 -21.75 10.22 15.18
CA PRO A 470 -22.92 10.90 14.64
C PRO A 470 -23.79 9.98 13.75
N ARG A 471 -25.12 10.09 13.90
CA ARG A 471 -26.12 9.26 13.20
C ARG A 471 -26.84 9.99 12.06
N ASP A 472 -26.69 11.30 12.00
CA ASP A 472 -27.34 12.16 11.03
C ASP A 472 -26.41 12.53 9.88
N LYS A 473 -27.01 13.15 8.87
CA LYS A 473 -26.36 13.67 7.67
C LYS A 473 -25.53 12.59 6.92
N PHE A 474 -24.56 12.99 6.10
CA PHE A 474 -23.84 12.05 5.24
C PHE A 474 -22.99 11.05 6.01
N VAL A 475 -22.42 11.44 7.15
CA VAL A 475 -21.65 10.51 8.00
C VAL A 475 -22.55 9.40 8.56
N GLY A 476 -23.67 9.78 9.16
CA GLY A 476 -24.63 8.82 9.70
C GLY A 476 -25.23 7.92 8.63
N LEU A 477 -25.55 8.48 7.46
CA LEU A 477 -25.98 7.71 6.29
C LEU A 477 -24.93 6.69 5.86
N ALA A 478 -23.67 7.10 5.71
CA ALA A 478 -22.59 6.21 5.27
C ALA A 478 -22.36 5.06 6.25
N LYS A 479 -22.30 5.35 7.55
CA LYS A 479 -22.21 4.34 8.61
C LYS A 479 -23.38 3.37 8.57
N THR A 480 -24.60 3.89 8.50
CA THR A 480 -25.83 3.06 8.48
C THR A 480 -25.91 2.21 7.22
N LEU A 481 -25.50 2.75 6.06
CA LEU A 481 -25.47 2.02 4.80
C LEU A 481 -24.45 0.88 4.85
N TYR A 482 -23.22 1.14 5.29
CA TYR A 482 -22.20 0.11 5.45
C TYR A 482 -22.68 -0.99 6.43
N PHE A 483 -23.19 -0.58 7.60
CA PHE A 483 -23.73 -1.50 8.60
C PHE A 483 -24.83 -2.38 8.00
N THR A 484 -25.80 -1.77 7.32
CA THR A 484 -26.94 -2.49 6.72
C THR A 484 -26.48 -3.47 5.65
N ILE A 485 -25.51 -3.09 4.81
CA ILE A 485 -24.91 -4.00 3.83
C ILE A 485 -24.22 -5.18 4.54
N ALA A 486 -23.51 -4.94 5.63
CA ALA A 486 -22.78 -5.99 6.34
C ALA A 486 -23.68 -7.03 7.06
N GLN A 487 -24.98 -6.73 7.21
CA GLN A 487 -25.98 -7.65 7.77
C GLN A 487 -26.72 -8.50 6.72
N ASN A 488 -26.54 -8.23 5.42
CA ASN A 488 -27.17 -8.98 4.31
C ASN A 488 -26.12 -9.76 3.51
#